data_AF-A0A238DV63-F1
#
_entry.id   AF-A0A238DV63-F1
#
_cell.length_a   1.000
_cell.length_b   1.000
_cell.length_c   1.000
_cell.angle_alpha   90.00
_cell.angle_beta   90.00
_cell.angle_gamma   90.00
#
_symmetry.space_group_name_H-M   'P 1'
#
loop_
_entity.id
_entity.type
_entity.pdbx_description
1 polymer ?
#
loop_
_entity_poly.entity_id
_entity_poly.type
_entity_poly.pdbx_seq_one_letter_code
_entity_poly.pdbx_strand_id
1 'polypeptide(L)'
;MPLTDKLYETLTPAQRLAAMVPAMARRDAAESARLFGTAPKFHYHAPDLEFMRGMRAVERMALHTALAMHRETAQWLLCLAVVGHGLTPEGELPVEDLEQAQAQGQAAMRSAKASWLAYTEACAGLGVDADEAMRAVGVLGTEATVRSVLDTPVEPDPETLEAMRALMAVIVGEAW
;
A
#
# COMPACT_ATOMS: atom_id res chain seq x y z
N MET A 1 -32.56 -15.47 10.06
CA MET A 1 -31.29 -15.34 9.33
C MET A 1 -31.57 -14.98 7.89
N PRO A 2 -31.14 -13.82 7.41
CA PRO A 2 -31.17 -13.48 6.00
C PRO A 2 -30.29 -14.45 5.18
N LEU A 3 -30.64 -14.67 3.91
CA LEU A 3 -29.98 -15.62 3.00
C LEU A 3 -28.47 -15.33 2.83
N THR A 4 -28.08 -14.07 2.98
CA THR A 4 -26.71 -13.58 2.89
C THR A 4 -25.82 -14.11 4.01
N ASP A 5 -26.33 -14.26 5.23
CA ASP A 5 -25.52 -14.71 6.37
C ASP A 5 -25.06 -16.16 6.20
N LYS A 6 -25.90 -17.01 5.61
CA LYS A 6 -25.55 -18.40 5.28
C LYS A 6 -24.48 -18.51 4.18
N LEU A 7 -24.39 -17.51 3.29
CA LEU A 7 -23.36 -17.49 2.25
C LEU A 7 -21.99 -17.18 2.87
N TYR A 8 -21.91 -16.25 3.81
CA TYR A 8 -20.65 -15.86 4.46
C TYR A 8 -20.06 -16.93 5.39
N GLU A 9 -20.89 -17.80 5.97
CA GLU A 9 -20.45 -18.92 6.81
C GLU A 9 -19.61 -19.97 6.04
N THR A 10 -19.69 -19.96 4.70
CA THR A 10 -18.94 -20.90 3.84
C THR A 10 -17.60 -20.35 3.36
N LEU A 11 -17.30 -19.08 3.64
CA LEU A 11 -16.09 -18.44 3.16
C LEU A 11 -14.86 -18.86 3.96
N THR A 12 -13.79 -19.23 3.24
CA THR A 12 -12.47 -19.44 3.85
C THR A 12 -11.93 -18.13 4.44
N PRO A 13 -10.94 -18.19 5.36
CA PRO A 13 -10.28 -16.99 5.88
C PRO A 13 -9.75 -16.07 4.77
N ALA A 14 -9.10 -16.63 3.75
CA ALA A 14 -8.60 -15.89 2.60
C ALA A 14 -9.72 -15.21 1.79
N GLN A 15 -10.84 -15.91 1.54
CA GLN A 15 -11.98 -15.32 0.84
C GLN A 15 -12.65 -14.19 1.63
N ARG A 16 -12.74 -14.34 2.96
CA ARG A 16 -13.22 -13.26 3.84
C ARG A 16 -12.28 -12.07 3.85
N LEU A 17 -10.96 -12.29 3.87
CA LEU A 17 -9.98 -11.22 3.76
C LEU A 17 -10.17 -10.43 2.46
N ALA A 18 -10.25 -11.14 1.32
CA ALA A 18 -10.47 -10.55 0.01
C ALA A 18 -11.81 -9.78 -0.09
N ALA A 19 -12.86 -10.19 0.64
CA ALA A 19 -14.13 -9.47 0.70
C ALA A 19 -14.13 -8.30 1.69
N MET A 20 -13.39 -8.42 2.80
CA MET A 20 -13.33 -7.43 3.88
C MET A 20 -12.66 -6.14 3.41
N VAL A 21 -11.56 -6.26 2.66
CA VAL A 21 -10.80 -5.10 2.18
C VAL A 21 -11.67 -4.14 1.34
N PRO A 22 -12.38 -4.59 0.29
CA PRO A 22 -13.30 -3.73 -0.45
C PRO A 22 -14.41 -3.11 0.41
N ALA A 23 -14.94 -3.87 1.38
CA ALA A 23 -15.97 -3.36 2.30
C ALA A 23 -15.43 -2.21 3.16
N MET A 24 -14.23 -2.37 3.71
CA MET A 24 -13.53 -1.32 4.46
C MET A 24 -13.18 -0.12 3.59
N ALA A 25 -12.71 -0.34 2.36
CA ALA A 25 -12.38 0.73 1.41
C ALA A 25 -13.60 1.61 1.08
N ARG A 26 -14.80 1.03 1.03
CA ARG A 26 -16.08 1.74 0.84
C ARG A 26 -16.67 2.29 2.15
N ARG A 27 -16.02 2.06 3.30
CA ARG A 27 -16.52 2.38 4.65
C ARG A 27 -17.88 1.75 4.95
N ASP A 28 -18.13 0.56 4.40
CA ASP A 28 -19.36 -0.19 4.66
C ASP A 28 -19.24 -0.95 5.99
N ALA A 29 -19.50 -0.24 7.09
CA ALA A 29 -19.38 -0.79 8.44
C ALA A 29 -20.33 -1.98 8.67
N ALA A 30 -21.49 -2.02 7.99
CA ALA A 30 -22.44 -3.12 8.13
C ALA A 30 -21.90 -4.39 7.50
N GLU A 31 -21.34 -4.30 6.29
CA GLU A 31 -20.72 -5.43 5.61
C GLU A 31 -19.46 -5.91 6.33
N SER A 32 -18.60 -4.99 6.79
CA SER A 32 -17.43 -5.36 7.59
C SER A 32 -17.83 -6.06 8.88
N ALA A 33 -18.86 -5.59 9.59
CA ALA A 33 -19.35 -6.26 10.80
C ALA A 33 -19.88 -7.67 10.52
N ARG A 34 -20.57 -7.88 9.38
CA ARG A 34 -21.03 -9.20 8.95
C ARG A 34 -19.86 -10.14 8.69
N LEU A 35 -18.91 -9.73 7.84
CA LEU A 35 -17.73 -10.54 7.48
C LEU A 35 -16.86 -10.89 8.69
N PHE A 36 -16.77 -9.98 9.67
CA PHE A 36 -16.07 -10.24 10.93
C PHE A 36 -16.83 -11.27 11.80
N GLY A 37 -18.16 -11.24 11.77
CA GLY A 37 -19.04 -12.08 12.58
C GLY A 37 -19.23 -13.52 12.07
N THR A 38 -18.96 -13.77 10.78
CA THR A 38 -19.31 -15.01 10.06
C THR A 38 -18.24 -16.10 10.07
N ALA A 39 -17.29 -16.06 11.02
CA ALA A 39 -16.36 -17.18 11.22
C ALA A 39 -17.14 -18.51 11.46
N PRO A 40 -16.71 -19.66 10.88
CA PRO A 40 -17.39 -20.94 11.08
C PRO A 40 -17.33 -21.36 12.56
N LYS A 41 -18.38 -21.07 13.32
CA LYS A 41 -18.49 -21.40 14.75
C LYS A 41 -19.05 -22.80 14.88
N PHE A 42 -18.23 -23.82 14.62
CA PHE A 42 -18.71 -25.20 14.71
C PHE A 42 -19.20 -25.52 16.13
N HIS A 43 -18.44 -25.23 17.20
CA HIS A 43 -18.93 -25.36 18.59
C HIS A 43 -18.22 -24.44 19.63
N TYR A 44 -17.41 -23.46 19.20
CA TYR A 44 -16.64 -22.60 20.11
C TYR A 44 -16.49 -21.17 19.53
N HIS A 45 -16.58 -20.15 20.38
CA HIS A 45 -16.42 -18.74 20.03
C HIS A 45 -14.94 -18.32 20.01
N ALA A 46 -14.11 -18.99 19.20
CA ALA A 46 -12.73 -18.52 18.98
C ALA A 46 -12.70 -17.46 17.87
N PRO A 47 -11.88 -16.40 18.00
CA PRO A 47 -11.57 -15.53 16.88
C PRO A 47 -10.81 -16.32 15.81
N ASP A 48 -11.14 -16.04 14.56
CA ASP A 48 -10.48 -16.64 13.41
C ASP A 48 -9.06 -16.08 13.27
N LEU A 49 -8.08 -16.82 13.79
CA LEU A 49 -6.70 -16.34 13.86
C LEU A 49 -6.09 -16.12 12.47
N GLU A 50 -6.40 -16.96 11.50
CA GLU A 50 -5.87 -16.87 10.14
C GLU A 50 -6.39 -15.60 9.46
N PHE A 51 -7.70 -15.36 9.53
CA PHE A 51 -8.31 -14.13 9.02
C PHE A 51 -7.74 -12.88 9.71
N MET A 52 -7.62 -12.91 11.05
CA MET A 52 -7.09 -11.78 11.82
C MET A 52 -5.64 -11.48 11.52
N ARG A 53 -4.82 -12.52 11.31
CA ARG A 53 -3.41 -12.36 10.92
C ARG A 53 -3.31 -11.78 9.50
N GLY A 54 -4.12 -12.27 8.56
CA GLY A 54 -4.21 -11.71 7.21
C GLY A 54 -4.59 -10.23 7.21
N MET A 55 -5.60 -9.84 8.00
CA MET A 55 -5.98 -8.44 8.18
C MET A 55 -4.82 -7.57 8.69
N ARG A 56 -4.10 -8.03 9.73
CA ARG A 56 -2.93 -7.33 10.27
C ARG A 56 -1.77 -7.23 9.28
N ALA A 57 -1.57 -8.27 8.46
CA ALA A 57 -0.55 -8.25 7.40
C ALA A 57 -0.89 -7.17 6.37
N VAL A 58 -2.12 -7.17 5.85
CA VAL A 58 -2.58 -6.15 4.89
C VAL A 58 -2.42 -4.74 5.45
N GLU A 59 -2.82 -4.52 6.70
CA GLU A 59 -2.66 -3.24 7.39
C GLU A 59 -1.19 -2.81 7.48
N ARG A 60 -0.31 -3.67 7.99
CA ARG A 60 1.12 -3.36 8.14
C ARG A 60 1.80 -3.11 6.80
N MET A 61 1.53 -3.95 5.80
CA MET A 61 2.06 -3.77 4.44
C MET A 61 1.64 -2.41 3.85
N ALA A 62 0.36 -2.04 4.00
CA ALA A 62 -0.14 -0.76 3.52
C ALA A 62 0.54 0.41 4.24
N LEU A 63 0.66 0.38 5.57
CA LEU A 63 1.31 1.43 6.35
C LEU A 63 2.80 1.59 6.00
N HIS A 64 3.54 0.49 5.91
CA HIS A 64 4.97 0.55 5.55
C HIS A 64 5.16 1.11 4.14
N THR A 65 4.36 0.67 3.18
CA THR A 65 4.40 1.16 1.80
C THR A 65 4.03 2.63 1.73
N ALA A 66 2.98 3.05 2.43
CA ALA A 66 2.56 4.45 2.50
C ALA A 66 3.67 5.35 3.05
N LEU A 67 4.29 4.97 4.18
CA LEU A 67 5.37 5.75 4.78
C LEU A 67 6.59 5.86 3.85
N ALA A 68 6.96 4.76 3.18
CA ALA A 68 8.03 4.78 2.20
C ALA A 68 7.71 5.73 1.04
N MET A 69 6.54 5.60 0.44
CA MET A 69 6.11 6.44 -0.68
C MET A 69 5.97 7.92 -0.30
N HIS A 70 5.47 8.25 0.89
CA HIS A 70 5.39 9.63 1.37
C HIS A 70 6.77 10.27 1.50
N ARG A 71 7.74 9.54 2.07
CA ARG A 71 9.13 10.01 2.17
C ARG A 71 9.70 10.31 0.78
N GLU A 72 9.57 9.38 -0.15
CA GLU A 72 10.13 9.53 -1.48
C GLU A 72 9.44 10.63 -2.29
N THR A 73 8.12 10.76 -2.15
CA THR A 73 7.35 11.83 -2.79
C THR A 73 7.75 13.20 -2.25
N ALA A 74 7.96 13.33 -0.93
CA ALA A 74 8.46 14.55 -0.33
C ALA A 74 9.87 14.91 -0.83
N GLN A 75 10.77 13.91 -0.94
CA GLN A 75 12.10 14.12 -1.50
C GLN A 75 12.04 14.58 -2.96
N TRP A 76 11.18 13.96 -3.77
CA TRP A 76 10.98 14.36 -5.16
C TRP A 76 10.47 15.80 -5.27
N LEU A 77 9.48 16.20 -4.44
CA LEU A 77 8.97 17.56 -4.40
C LEU A 77 10.06 18.58 -4.01
N LEU A 78 10.92 18.25 -3.05
CA LEU A 78 12.05 19.09 -2.67
C LEU A 78 13.04 19.26 -3.84
N CYS A 79 13.40 18.18 -4.52
CA CYS A 79 14.24 18.23 -5.71
C CYS A 79 13.61 19.07 -6.83
N LEU A 80 12.30 18.92 -7.06
CA LEU A 80 11.56 19.71 -8.03
C LEU A 80 11.57 21.20 -7.67
N ALA A 81 11.46 21.55 -6.38
CA ALA A 81 11.54 22.93 -5.91
C ALA A 81 12.93 23.54 -6.13
N VAL A 82 14.01 22.78 -5.90
CA VAL A 82 15.39 23.22 -6.18
C VAL A 82 15.58 23.49 -7.67
N VAL A 83 15.17 22.55 -8.52
CA VAL A 83 15.24 22.72 -9.99
C VAL A 83 14.39 23.91 -10.43
N GLY A 84 13.17 24.03 -9.91
CA GLY A 84 12.27 25.14 -10.20
C GLY A 84 12.85 26.51 -9.81
N HIS A 85 13.52 26.60 -8.65
CA HIS A 85 14.21 27.81 -8.24
C HIS A 85 15.37 28.15 -9.18
N GLY A 86 16.16 27.15 -9.58
CA GLY A 86 17.25 27.27 -10.55
C GLY A 86 16.85 27.85 -11.92
N LEU A 87 15.58 27.71 -12.28
CA LEU A 87 15.01 28.20 -13.54
C LEU A 87 14.45 29.63 -13.43
N THR A 88 14.45 30.22 -12.24
CA THR A 88 13.99 31.60 -12.04
C THR A 88 15.10 32.61 -12.34
N PRO A 89 14.77 33.84 -12.78
CA PRO A 89 15.78 34.89 -13.04
C PRO A 89 16.63 35.27 -11.82
N GLU A 90 16.12 35.02 -10.61
CA GLU A 90 16.75 35.35 -9.33
C GLU A 90 17.48 34.15 -8.71
N GLY A 91 17.20 32.94 -9.18
CA GLY A 91 17.70 31.68 -8.61
C GLY A 91 18.87 31.12 -9.41
N GLU A 92 19.94 31.89 -9.61
CA GLU A 92 21.16 31.37 -10.20
C GLU A 92 21.77 30.29 -9.28
N LEU A 93 21.58 29.03 -9.67
CA LEU A 93 22.22 27.88 -9.05
C LEU A 93 23.29 27.32 -10.01
N PRO A 94 24.41 26.79 -9.48
CA PRO A 94 25.35 26.01 -10.27
C PRO A 94 24.64 24.88 -11.02
N VAL A 95 25.07 24.60 -12.25
CA VAL A 95 24.48 23.53 -13.08
C VAL A 95 24.62 22.18 -12.39
N GLU A 96 25.73 21.97 -11.69
CA GLU A 96 26.01 20.76 -10.93
C GLU A 96 24.96 20.50 -9.84
N ASP A 97 24.49 21.55 -9.16
CA ASP A 97 23.46 21.44 -8.12
C ASP A 97 22.10 21.06 -8.72
N LEU A 98 21.79 21.58 -9.91
CA LEU A 98 20.56 21.25 -10.65
C LEU A 98 20.58 19.81 -11.15
N GLU A 99 21.70 19.37 -11.72
CA GLU A 99 21.90 18.00 -12.17
C GLU A 99 21.80 17.02 -10.99
N GLN A 100 22.41 17.36 -9.85
CA GLN A 100 22.32 16.57 -8.63
C GLN A 100 20.88 16.49 -8.12
N ALA A 101 20.16 17.62 -8.05
CA ALA A 101 18.77 17.64 -7.62
C ALA A 101 17.88 16.80 -8.54
N GLN A 102 18.08 16.89 -9.86
CA GLN A 102 17.37 16.07 -10.84
C GLN A 102 17.66 14.57 -10.65
N ALA A 103 18.92 14.18 -10.48
CA ALA A 103 19.30 12.78 -10.26
C ALA A 103 18.71 12.21 -8.97
N GLN A 104 18.72 13.01 -7.89
CA GLN A 104 18.09 12.63 -6.61
C GLN A 104 16.56 12.51 -6.74
N GLY A 105 15.92 13.44 -7.46
CA GLY A 105 14.49 13.38 -7.73
C GLY A 105 14.11 12.14 -8.52
N GLN A 106 14.91 11.77 -9.53
CA GLN A 106 14.74 10.53 -10.28
C GLN A 106 14.94 9.29 -9.40
N ALA A 107 15.96 9.27 -8.54
CA ALA A 107 16.16 8.17 -7.60
C ALA A 107 14.97 7.98 -6.66
N ALA A 108 14.41 9.08 -6.12
CA ALA A 108 13.23 9.03 -5.26
C ALA A 108 12.00 8.45 -5.98
N MET A 109 11.72 8.86 -7.23
CA MET A 109 10.62 8.28 -8.01
C MET A 109 10.79 6.77 -8.25
N ARG A 110 12.02 6.33 -8.56
CA ARG A 110 12.34 4.91 -8.75
C ARG A 110 12.15 4.09 -7.46
N SER A 111 12.54 4.64 -6.32
CA SER A 111 12.34 4.05 -4.98
C SER A 111 10.85 3.94 -4.62
N ALA A 112 10.07 5.00 -4.85
CA ALA A 112 8.61 5.00 -4.64
C ALA A 112 7.93 3.91 -5.49
N LYS A 113 8.33 3.78 -6.75
CA LYS A 113 7.78 2.78 -7.67
C LYS A 113 8.15 1.35 -7.27
N ALA A 114 9.38 1.13 -6.81
CA ALA A 114 9.82 -0.15 -6.27
C ALA A 114 9.00 -0.56 -5.05
N SER A 115 8.74 0.38 -4.14
CA SER A 115 7.91 0.16 -2.94
C SER A 115 6.47 -0.22 -3.30
N TRP A 116 5.86 0.50 -4.23
CA TRP A 116 4.51 0.20 -4.72
C TRP A 116 4.45 -1.16 -5.42
N LEU A 117 5.42 -1.49 -6.27
CA LEU A 117 5.44 -2.76 -6.98
C LEU A 117 5.53 -3.94 -6.01
N ALA A 118 6.45 -3.91 -5.05
CA ALA A 118 6.57 -4.95 -4.02
C ALA A 118 5.27 -5.15 -3.23
N TYR A 119 4.60 -4.05 -2.88
CA TYR A 119 3.31 -4.07 -2.20
C TYR A 119 2.21 -4.69 -3.05
N THR A 120 2.07 -4.28 -4.31
CA THR A 120 1.04 -4.82 -5.22
C THR A 120 1.21 -6.31 -5.46
N GLU A 121 2.45 -6.80 -5.61
CA GLU A 121 2.75 -8.22 -5.75
C GLU A 121 2.36 -9.00 -4.48
N ALA A 122 2.68 -8.47 -3.29
CA ALA A 122 2.32 -9.08 -2.03
C ALA A 122 0.79 -9.12 -1.83
N CYS A 123 0.08 -8.04 -2.14
CA CYS A 123 -1.38 -8.00 -2.10
C CYS A 123 -2.01 -9.00 -3.08
N ALA A 124 -1.49 -9.11 -4.30
CA ALA A 124 -1.94 -10.09 -5.28
C ALA A 124 -1.77 -11.54 -4.76
N GLY A 125 -0.66 -11.83 -4.06
CA GLY A 125 -0.44 -13.11 -3.40
C GLY A 125 -1.46 -13.45 -2.31
N LEU A 126 -2.09 -12.44 -1.69
CA LEU A 126 -3.17 -12.60 -0.71
C LEU A 126 -4.58 -12.56 -1.34
N GLY A 127 -4.68 -12.35 -2.66
CA GLY A 127 -5.97 -12.16 -3.34
C GLY A 127 -6.65 -10.83 -2.99
N VAL A 128 -5.87 -9.82 -2.61
CA VAL A 128 -6.34 -8.50 -2.18
C VAL A 128 -5.98 -7.45 -3.22
N ASP A 129 -6.90 -6.52 -3.51
CA ASP A 129 -6.61 -5.35 -4.33
C ASP A 129 -5.81 -4.32 -3.53
N ALA A 130 -4.65 -3.92 -4.06
CA ALA A 130 -3.71 -3.04 -3.38
C ALA A 130 -4.28 -1.61 -3.17
N ASP A 131 -5.04 -1.10 -4.15
CA ASP A 131 -5.63 0.23 -4.07
C ASP A 131 -6.78 0.29 -3.06
N GLU A 132 -7.58 -0.77 -2.98
CA GLU A 132 -8.59 -0.95 -1.95
C GLU A 132 -7.96 -1.13 -0.57
N ALA A 133 -6.90 -1.93 -0.44
CA ALA A 133 -6.19 -2.11 0.83
C ALA A 133 -5.63 -0.79 1.37
N MET A 134 -4.98 0.01 0.53
CA MET A 134 -4.47 1.32 0.92
C MET A 134 -5.60 2.26 1.40
N ARG A 135 -6.74 2.28 0.68
CA ARG A 135 -7.92 3.05 1.08
C ARG A 135 -8.56 2.54 2.37
N ALA A 136 -8.61 1.23 2.56
CA ALA A 136 -9.21 0.57 3.72
C ALA A 136 -8.51 0.94 5.02
N VAL A 137 -7.17 1.09 4.99
CA VAL A 137 -6.36 1.47 6.16
C VAL A 137 -6.48 2.98 6.48
N GLY A 138 -7.24 3.72 5.68
CA GLY A 138 -7.39 5.16 5.90
C GLY A 138 -6.11 5.93 5.59
N VAL A 139 -5.15 5.31 4.90
CA VAL A 139 -4.14 6.01 4.10
C VAL A 139 -4.88 6.61 2.90
N LEU A 140 -5.74 7.58 3.21
CA LEU A 140 -6.55 8.33 2.29
C LEU A 140 -5.62 9.12 1.38
N GLY A 141 -5.57 8.72 0.13
CA GLY A 141 -4.80 9.42 -0.88
C GLY A 141 -3.32 9.13 -0.72
N THR A 142 -2.85 8.14 -1.47
CA THR A 142 -1.76 8.45 -2.38
C THR A 142 -2.20 9.72 -3.12
N GLU A 143 -1.73 10.87 -2.63
CA GLU A 143 -2.07 12.20 -3.13
C GLU A 143 -2.01 12.19 -4.66
N ALA A 144 -2.73 13.08 -5.34
CA ALA A 144 -2.54 13.27 -6.78
C ALA A 144 -1.04 13.32 -7.16
N THR A 145 -0.23 13.87 -6.26
CA THR A 145 1.24 13.83 -6.23
C THR A 145 1.84 12.42 -6.27
N VAL A 146 1.48 11.55 -5.32
CA VAL A 146 1.99 10.17 -5.24
C VAL A 146 1.57 9.36 -6.47
N ARG A 147 0.32 9.53 -6.94
CA ARG A 147 -0.13 8.91 -8.20
C ARG A 147 0.66 9.42 -9.39
N SER A 148 0.89 10.72 -9.48
CA SER A 148 1.74 11.31 -10.52
C SER A 148 3.15 10.70 -10.51
N VAL A 149 3.73 10.44 -9.33
CA VAL A 149 5.04 9.77 -9.22
C VAL A 149 4.97 8.32 -9.75
N LEU A 150 3.94 7.56 -9.36
CA LEU A 150 3.78 6.16 -9.79
C LEU A 150 3.49 5.99 -11.28
N ASP A 151 2.68 6.89 -11.84
CA ASP A 151 2.28 6.87 -13.26
C ASP A 151 3.42 7.34 -14.18
N THR A 152 4.45 7.99 -13.62
CA THR A 152 5.63 8.38 -14.38
C THR A 152 6.38 7.13 -14.89
N PRO A 153 6.77 7.08 -16.19
CA PRO A 153 7.39 5.91 -16.81
C PRO A 153 8.88 5.79 -16.45
N VAL A 154 9.19 5.69 -15.16
CA VAL A 154 10.51 5.30 -14.65
C VAL A 154 10.55 3.82 -14.34
N GLU A 155 11.72 3.19 -14.46
CA GLU A 155 11.94 1.83 -13.97
C GLU A 155 12.13 1.82 -12.46
N PRO A 156 11.57 0.84 -11.72
CA PRO A 156 11.78 0.75 -10.28
C PRO A 156 13.25 0.50 -9.96
N ASP A 157 13.71 1.05 -8.84
CA ASP A 157 15.05 0.76 -8.34
C ASP A 157 15.15 -0.71 -7.89
N PRO A 158 16.07 -1.52 -8.44
CA PRO A 158 16.10 -2.96 -8.20
C PRO A 158 16.47 -3.32 -6.75
N GLU A 159 17.41 -2.60 -6.14
CA GLU A 159 17.84 -2.85 -4.76
C GLU A 159 16.70 -2.54 -3.78
N THR A 160 16.04 -1.40 -3.95
CA THR A 160 14.85 -1.04 -3.17
C THR A 160 13.72 -2.04 -3.37
N LEU A 161 13.52 -2.53 -4.59
CA LEU A 161 12.48 -3.50 -4.90
C LEU A 161 12.72 -4.82 -4.15
N GLU A 162 13.95 -5.34 -4.17
CA GLU A 162 14.32 -6.54 -3.44
C GLU A 162 14.15 -6.36 -1.92
N ALA A 163 14.62 -5.23 -1.38
CA ALA A 163 14.47 -4.92 0.04
C ALA A 163 12.99 -4.84 0.47
N MET A 164 12.15 -4.19 -0.35
CA MET A 164 10.73 -4.06 -0.07
C MET A 164 10.00 -5.40 -0.22
N ARG A 165 10.35 -6.23 -1.20
CA ARG A 165 9.82 -7.61 -1.31
C ARG A 165 10.17 -8.44 -0.08
N ALA A 166 11.42 -8.36 0.39
CA ALA A 166 11.84 -9.05 1.61
C ALA A 166 11.04 -8.58 2.83
N LEU A 167 10.82 -7.26 2.97
CA LEU A 167 9.96 -6.71 4.02
C LEU A 167 8.52 -7.25 3.93
N MET A 168 7.90 -7.24 2.74
CA MET A 168 6.56 -7.78 2.55
C MET A 168 6.49 -9.26 2.90
N ALA A 169 7.50 -10.04 2.51
CA ALA A 169 7.59 -11.47 2.84
C ALA A 169 7.70 -11.70 4.35
N VAL A 170 8.42 -10.86 5.10
CA VAL A 170 8.48 -10.93 6.56
C VAL A 170 7.11 -10.60 7.18
N ILE A 171 6.46 -9.52 6.73
CA ILE A 171 5.14 -9.13 7.25
C ILE A 171 4.09 -10.21 6.99
N VAL A 172 4.10 -10.81 5.80
CA VAL A 172 3.21 -11.92 5.45
C VAL A 172 3.60 -13.19 6.19
N GLY A 173 4.89 -13.49 6.34
CA GLY A 173 5.38 -14.67 7.07
C GLY A 173 5.03 -14.64 8.56
N GLU A 174 5.01 -13.45 9.19
CA GLU A 174 4.51 -13.28 10.57
C GLU A 174 3.00 -13.56 10.70
N ALA A 175 2.27 -13.65 9.58
CA ALA A 175 0.84 -13.91 9.54
C ALA A 175 0.46 -15.39 9.41
N TRP A 176 1.40 -16.30 9.16
CA TRP A 176 1.16 -17.74 8.99
C TRP A 176 1.94 -18.57 10.01
#